data_AF-E9HC14-F1
#
_entry.id   AF-E9HC14-F1
#
_cell.length_a   1.000
_cell.length_b   1.000
_cell.length_c   1.000
_cell.angle_alpha   90.00
_cell.angle_beta   90.00
_cell.angle_gamma   90.00
#
_symmetry.space_group_name_H-M   'P 1'
#
loop_
_entity.id
_entity.type
_entity.pdbx_description
1 polymer ?
#
loop_
_entity_poly.entity_id
_entity_poly.type
_entity_poly.pdbx_seq_one_letter_code
_entity_poly.pdbx_strand_id
1 'polypeptide(L)'
;MTCKIAIYCLLLVALIGLVSAAPPTGRSQQGFKHYCEKRTTSSGNSQYLWGYDTVQLPSDWEGTTEESSSKSKDGAVTTHVNSWYQLTQETKIKCENLKYL
;
A
#
# COMPACT_ATOMS: atom_id res chain seq x y z
N MET A 1 15.65 -46.83 -27.03
CA MET A 1 16.38 -45.64 -26.52
C MET A 1 15.48 -44.41 -26.30
N THR A 2 14.22 -44.42 -26.73
CA THR A 2 13.27 -43.29 -26.64
C THR A 2 12.59 -43.10 -25.27
N CYS A 3 12.57 -44.14 -24.43
CA CYS A 3 11.86 -44.10 -23.13
C CYS A 3 12.57 -43.20 -22.08
N LYS A 4 13.90 -43.06 -22.15
CA LYS A 4 14.66 -42.20 -21.21
C LYS A 4 14.39 -40.71 -21.43
N ILE A 5 14.23 -40.28 -22.69
CA ILE A 5 13.99 -38.87 -23.05
C ILE A 5 12.63 -38.39 -22.53
N ALA A 6 11.60 -39.23 -22.61
CA ALA A 6 10.27 -38.91 -22.09
C ALA A 6 10.26 -38.71 -20.57
N ILE A 7 11.04 -39.51 -19.84
CA ILE A 7 11.18 -39.40 -18.38
C ILE A 7 11.88 -38.09 -18.00
N TYR A 8 12.92 -37.69 -18.73
CA TYR A 8 13.60 -36.41 -18.50
C TYR A 8 12.68 -35.21 -18.76
N CYS A 9 11.86 -35.26 -19.82
CA CYS A 9 10.89 -34.19 -20.09
C CYS A 9 9.85 -34.05 -18.97
N LEU A 10 9.33 -35.17 -18.44
CA LEU A 10 8.36 -35.13 -17.33
C LEU A 10 8.98 -34.61 -16.03
N LEU A 11 10.22 -35.00 -15.72
CA LEU A 11 10.94 -34.49 -14.56
C LEU A 11 11.22 -32.98 -14.68
N LEU A 12 11.52 -32.49 -15.88
CA LEU A 12 11.78 -31.06 -16.12
C LEU A 12 10.52 -30.21 -15.92
N VAL A 13 9.36 -30.68 -16.38
CA VAL A 13 8.07 -30.00 -16.16
C VAL A 13 7.68 -30.00 -14.69
N ALA A 14 7.92 -31.10 -13.97
CA ALA A 14 7.68 -31.18 -12.53
C ALA A 14 8.58 -30.22 -11.73
N LEU A 15 9.85 -30.07 -12.13
CA LEU A 15 10.79 -29.13 -11.51
C LEU A 15 10.38 -27.68 -11.77
N ILE A 16 9.91 -27.33 -12.97
CA ILE A 16 9.46 -25.97 -13.29
C ILE A 16 8.16 -25.63 -12.53
N GLY A 17 7.24 -26.60 -12.38
CA GLY A 17 6.01 -26.42 -11.61
C GLY A 17 6.23 -26.22 -10.10
N LEU A 18 7.35 -26.71 -9.56
CA LEU A 18 7.70 -26.53 -8.15
C LEU A 18 8.26 -25.14 -7.83
N VAL A 19 8.89 -24.45 -8.80
CA VAL A 19 9.48 -23.12 -8.59
C VAL A 19 8.41 -22.01 -8.57
N SER A 20 7.24 -22.23 -9.20
CA SER A 20 6.16 -21.23 -9.24
C SER A 20 5.27 -21.21 -7.99
N ALA A 21 5.39 -22.20 -7.10
CA ALA A 21 4.57 -22.33 -5.89
C ALA A 21 5.24 -21.77 -4.63
N ALA A 22 6.46 -21.24 -4.73
CA ALA A 22 7.09 -20.56 -3.60
C ALA A 22 6.26 -19.30 -3.28
N PRO A 23 5.67 -19.19 -2.07
CA PRO A 23 5.01 -17.96 -1.67
C PRO A 23 6.04 -16.83 -1.74
N PRO A 24 5.67 -15.62 -2.16
CA PRO A 24 6.60 -14.51 -2.26
C PRO A 24 7.25 -14.26 -0.90
N THR A 25 8.48 -14.75 -0.72
CA THR A 25 9.30 -14.52 0.46
C THR A 25 9.74 -13.07 0.41
N GLY A 26 8.99 -12.19 1.08
CA GLY A 26 9.31 -10.77 1.10
C GLY A 26 8.21 -9.83 1.62
N ARG A 27 6.97 -10.27 1.84
CA ARG A 27 5.98 -9.40 2.49
C ARG A 27 6.31 -9.23 3.97
N SER A 28 6.77 -8.03 4.32
CA SER A 28 6.95 -7.63 5.72
C SER A 28 5.59 -7.63 6.42
N GLN A 29 5.51 -8.23 7.60
CA GLN A 29 4.35 -8.06 8.50
C GLN A 29 4.30 -6.64 9.08
N GLN A 30 5.28 -5.80 8.76
CA GLN A 30 5.30 -4.39 9.15
C GLN A 30 4.86 -3.53 7.96
N GLY A 31 4.12 -2.48 8.27
CA GLY A 31 3.71 -1.46 7.34
C GLY A 31 3.70 -0.08 7.98
N PHE A 32 3.31 0.90 7.18
CA PHE A 32 3.14 2.27 7.62
C PHE A 32 1.67 2.65 7.65
N LYS A 33 1.30 3.41 8.67
CA LYS A 33 0.06 4.19 8.72
C LYS A 33 0.45 5.65 8.54
N HIS A 34 0.09 6.25 7.41
CA HIS A 34 0.27 7.66 7.12
C HIS A 34 -1.03 8.41 7.39
N TYR A 35 -0.93 9.55 8.06
CA TYR A 35 -2.03 10.48 8.28
C TYR A 35 -1.69 11.84 7.68
N CYS A 36 -2.67 12.40 6.97
CA CYS A 36 -2.63 13.74 6.41
C CYS A 36 -3.93 14.46 6.74
N GLU A 37 -3.81 15.69 7.22
CA GLU A 37 -4.93 16.60 7.39
C GLU A 37 -4.63 17.90 6.66
N LYS A 38 -5.57 18.35 5.85
CA LYS A 38 -5.56 19.66 5.23
C LYS A 38 -6.78 20.43 5.68
N ARG A 39 -6.57 21.51 6.41
CA ARG A 39 -7.61 22.47 6.76
C ARG A 39 -7.50 23.71 5.89
N THR A 40 -8.53 23.98 5.09
CA THR A 40 -8.65 25.18 4.27
C THR A 40 -9.69 26.10 4.90
N THR A 41 -9.26 27.24 5.41
CA THR A 41 -10.14 28.29 5.97
C THR A 41 -10.99 28.94 4.87
N SER A 42 -12.08 29.60 5.25
CA SER A 42 -12.95 30.33 4.32
C SER A 42 -12.24 31.50 3.61
N SER A 43 -11.16 32.04 4.18
CA SER A 43 -10.29 33.03 3.53
C SER A 43 -9.30 32.43 2.53
N GLY A 44 -9.34 31.11 2.31
CA GLY A 44 -8.46 30.39 1.39
C GLY A 44 -7.11 29.95 1.97
N ASN A 45 -6.80 30.27 3.23
CA ASN A 45 -5.56 29.82 3.87
C ASN A 45 -5.64 28.33 4.17
N SER A 46 -4.60 27.58 3.78
CA SER A 46 -4.48 26.14 4.03
C SER A 46 -3.45 25.87 5.13
N GLN A 47 -3.82 25.00 6.09
CA GLN A 47 -2.94 24.43 7.10
C GLN A 47 -2.85 22.93 6.86
N TYR A 48 -1.65 22.38 7.03
CA TYR A 48 -1.39 20.95 6.83
C TYR A 48 -0.82 20.36 8.12
N LEU A 49 -1.37 19.23 8.55
CA LEU A 49 -0.82 18.38 9.59
C LEU A 49 -0.58 17.00 9.02
N TRP A 50 0.54 16.39 9.37
CA TRP A 50 0.87 15.07 8.86
C TRP A 50 1.72 14.29 9.84
N GLY A 51 1.65 12.97 9.74
CA GLY A 51 2.41 12.05 10.58
C GLY A 51 2.41 10.65 9.99
N TYR A 52 3.30 9.81 10.52
CA TYR A 52 3.33 8.41 10.18
C TYR A 52 3.73 7.56 11.38
N ASP A 53 3.20 6.35 11.43
CA ASP A 53 3.54 5.34 12.41
C ASP A 53 3.87 4.02 11.70
N THR A 54 4.80 3.25 12.25
CA THR A 54 5.02 1.86 11.83
C THR A 54 4.07 0.96 12.60
N VAL A 55 3.34 0.10 11.89
CA VAL A 55 2.33 -0.79 12.46
C VAL A 55 2.53 -2.21 11.97
N GLN A 56 2.05 -3.19 12.74
CA GLN A 56 1.94 -4.57 12.28
C GLN A 56 0.70 -4.68 11.38
N LEU A 57 0.87 -5.15 10.14
CA LEU A 57 -0.19 -5.41 9.19
C LEU A 57 -0.27 -6.91 8.88
N PRO A 58 -1.48 -7.45 8.64
CA PRO A 58 -1.63 -8.79 8.11
C PRO A 58 -0.79 -9.00 6.83
N SER A 59 -0.27 -10.21 6.63
CA SER A 59 0.56 -10.54 5.46
C SER A 59 -0.18 -10.40 4.12
N ASP A 60 -1.49 -10.54 4.15
CA ASP A 60 -2.43 -10.38 3.04
C ASP A 60 -2.95 -8.94 2.89
N TRP A 61 -2.52 -8.00 3.74
CA TRP A 61 -2.96 -6.61 3.64
C TRP A 61 -2.53 -5.97 2.31
N GLU A 62 -3.52 -5.63 1.50
CA GLU A 62 -3.36 -4.81 0.30
C GLU A 62 -3.66 -3.38 0.71
N GLY A 63 -2.71 -2.47 0.46
CA GLY A 63 -2.77 -1.14 1.04
C GLY A 63 -4.09 -0.42 0.77
N THR A 64 -4.57 0.34 1.75
CA THR A 64 -5.82 1.10 1.66
C THR A 64 -5.54 2.58 1.85
N THR A 65 -6.36 3.43 1.20
CA THR A 65 -6.38 4.87 1.44
C THR A 65 -7.82 5.31 1.62
N GLU A 66 -8.07 5.99 2.73
CA GLU A 66 -9.36 6.53 3.08
C GLU A 66 -9.27 8.05 3.11
N GLU A 67 -10.12 8.71 2.34
CA GLU A 67 -10.29 10.16 2.38
C GLU A 67 -11.66 10.49 2.97
N SER A 68 -11.68 11.46 3.88
CA SER A 68 -12.90 12.07 4.36
C SER A 68 -12.74 13.58 4.41
N SER A 69 -13.82 14.30 4.11
CA SER A 69 -13.83 15.76 4.20
C SER A 69 -15.01 16.23 5.03
N SER A 70 -14.77 17.22 5.87
CA SER A 70 -15.79 17.87 6.70
C SER A 70 -15.80 19.37 6.45
N LYS A 71 -16.98 19.98 6.55
CA LYS A 71 -17.15 21.43 6.50
C LYS A 71 -17.55 21.94 7.87
N SER A 72 -16.83 22.94 8.36
CA SER A 72 -17.17 23.63 9.59
C SER A 72 -18.20 24.75 9.33
N LYS A 73 -18.83 25.24 10.40
CA LYS A 73 -19.86 26.29 10.32
C LYS A 73 -19.31 27.64 9.82
N ASP A 74 -18.03 27.90 10.03
CA ASP A 74 -17.29 29.06 9.53
C ASP A 74 -16.84 28.91 8.07
N GLY A 75 -17.26 27.85 7.38
CA GLY A 75 -16.98 27.60 5.96
C GLY A 75 -15.60 27.02 5.70
N ALA A 76 -14.83 26.66 6.73
CA ALA A 76 -13.59 25.95 6.55
C ALA A 76 -13.85 24.50 6.13
N VAL A 77 -13.00 23.97 5.24
CA VAL A 77 -13.03 22.58 4.79
C VAL A 77 -11.83 21.87 5.40
N THR A 78 -12.06 20.77 6.11
CA THR A 78 -10.98 19.92 6.62
C THR A 78 -11.03 18.57 5.91
N THR A 79 -9.97 18.21 5.21
CA THR A 79 -9.80 16.94 4.52
C THR A 79 -8.80 16.09 5.29
N HIS A 80 -9.21 14.89 5.68
CA HIS A 80 -8.38 13.88 6.33
C HIS A 80 -8.13 12.75 5.34
N VAL A 81 -6.87 12.39 5.16
CA VAL A 81 -6.47 11.20 4.40
C VAL A 81 -5.66 10.30 5.30
N ASN A 82 -6.06 9.04 5.38
CA ASN A 82 -5.33 7.99 6.05
C ASN A 82 -4.93 6.94 5.03
N SER A 83 -3.67 6.54 5.01
CA SER A 83 -3.16 5.48 4.13
C SER A 83 -2.44 4.41 4.95
N TRP A 84 -2.69 3.15 4.66
CA TRP A 84 -2.02 2.01 5.29
C TRP A 84 -1.43 1.12 4.21
N TYR A 85 -0.14 0.85 4.27
CA TYR A 85 0.55 0.05 3.26
C TYR A 85 1.74 -0.71 3.85
N GLN A 86 2.13 -1.81 3.20
CA GLN A 86 3.26 -2.62 3.64
C GLN A 86 4.59 -1.88 3.44
N LEU A 87 5.57 -2.13 4.32
CA LEU A 87 6.86 -1.44 4.32
C LEU A 87 7.65 -1.60 3.00
N THR A 88 7.39 -2.71 2.29
CA THR A 88 8.00 -3.01 0.99
C THR A 88 7.44 -2.18 -0.16
N GLN A 89 6.32 -1.49 0.06
CA GLN A 89 5.75 -0.52 -0.85
C GLN A 89 6.22 0.87 -0.38
N GLU A 90 7.46 1.25 -0.65
CA GLU A 90 7.94 2.62 -0.44
C GLU A 90 7.18 3.58 -1.37
N THR A 91 5.95 3.95 -1.03
CA THR A 91 5.25 5.04 -1.67
C THR A 91 5.46 6.29 -0.81
N LYS A 92 6.15 7.28 -1.39
CA LYS A 92 6.33 8.61 -0.79
C LYS A 92 5.00 9.37 -0.83
N ILE A 93 4.03 8.96 -0.02
CA ILE A 93 2.77 9.71 0.15
C ILE A 93 3.12 10.97 0.95
N LYS A 94 3.39 12.06 0.23
CA LYS A 94 3.43 13.42 0.77
C LYS A 94 2.01 13.96 0.75
N CYS A 95 1.56 14.59 1.83
CA CYS A 95 0.21 15.17 1.91
C CYS A 95 -0.08 16.23 0.83
N GLU A 96 0.97 16.77 0.20
CA GLU A 96 0.86 17.70 -0.92
C GLU A 96 0.41 17.03 -2.24
N ASN A 97 0.60 15.71 -2.38
CA ASN A 97 0.25 14.95 -3.59
C ASN A 97 -1.17 14.37 -3.58
N LEU A 98 -1.97 14.63 -2.53
CA LEU A 98 -3.35 14.15 -2.38
C LEU A 98 -4.37 14.74 -3.37
N LYS A 99 -3.93 15.55 -4.34
CA LYS A 99 -4.81 16.10 -5.37
C LYS A 99 -5.15 15.13 -6.51
N TYR A 100 -4.52 13.95 -6.57
CA TYR A 100 -4.54 13.10 -7.77
C TYR A 100 -4.66 11.58 -7.53
N LEU A 101 -5.15 11.17 -6.36
CA LEU A 101 -5.54 9.78 -6.12
C LEU A 101 -7.06 9.61 -6.26
#